data_AF-A0A971YP82-F1
#
_entry.id   AF-A0A971YP82-F1
#
_cell.length_a   1.000
_cell.length_b   1.000
_cell.length_c   1.000
_cell.angle_alpha   90.00
_cell.angle_beta   90.00
_cell.angle_gamma   90.00
#
_symmetry.space_group_name_H-M   'P 1'
#
loop_
_entity.id
_entity.type
_entity.pdbx_description
1 polymer ?
#
loop_
_entity_poly.entity_id
_entity_poly.type
_entity_poly.pdbx_seq_one_letter_code
_entity_poly.pdbx_strand_id
1 'polypeptide(L)' 'MALNEKALYDIAIIGCGPAGLSAAVNAAIRKKDLVILGSEFCSPKLHRAPHINNYLGLPNVSGEQLRQA' A
#
# COMPACT_ATOMS: atom_id res chain seq x y z
N MET A 1 -7.79 -24.53 20.77
CA MET A 1 -7.35 -23.36 19.96
C MET A 1 -6.95 -23.91 18.61
N ALA A 2 -7.90 -23.96 17.67
CA ALA A 2 -7.64 -24.51 16.34
C ALA A 2 -6.59 -23.63 15.65
N LEU A 3 -5.52 -24.25 15.15
CA LEU A 3 -4.62 -23.60 14.22
C LEU A 3 -5.48 -23.18 13.03
N ASN A 4 -5.65 -21.87 12.88
CA ASN A 4 -6.41 -21.28 11.79
C ASN A 4 -5.87 -21.88 10.48
N GLU A 5 -6.70 -22.59 9.74
CA GLU A 5 -6.37 -23.01 8.38
C GLU A 5 -5.85 -21.75 7.67
N LYS A 6 -4.69 -21.84 7.01
CA LYS A 6 -4.19 -20.72 6.21
C LYS A 6 -5.26 -20.40 5.17
N ALA A 7 -6.07 -19.36 5.43
CA ALA A 7 -7.04 -18.88 4.48
C ALA A 7 -6.27 -18.59 3.19
N LEU A 8 -6.67 -19.26 2.11
CA LEU A 8 -6.07 -19.06 0.80
C LEU A 8 -6.41 -17.63 0.38
N TYR A 9 -5.40 -16.77 0.24
CA TYR A 9 -5.61 -15.45 -0.31
C TYR A 9 -5.93 -15.56 -1.80
N ASP A 10 -6.92 -14.79 -2.26
CA ASP A 10 -7.17 -14.60 -3.69
C ASP A 10 -5.97 -13.90 -4.38
N ILE A 11 -5.32 -12.97 -3.66
CA ILE A 11 -4.28 -12.10 -4.21
C ILE A 11 -3.13 -11.92 -3.20
N ALA A 12 -1.90 -12.15 -3.66
CA ALA A 12 -0.69 -11.75 -2.94
C ALA A 12 -0.01 -10.57 -3.65
N ILE A 13 0.23 -9.48 -2.93
CA ILE A 13 0.89 -8.28 -3.45
C ILE A 13 2.28 -8.18 -2.84
N ILE A 14 3.32 -8.20 -3.67
CA ILE A 14 4.71 -8.10 -3.22
C ILE A 14 5.19 -6.67 -3.42
N GLY A 15 5.28 -5.93 -2.31
CA GLY A 15 5.74 -4.56 -2.23
C GLY A 15 4.66 -3.60 -1.76
N CYS A 16 4.90 -2.87 -0.66
CA CYS A 16 4.00 -1.83 -0.16
C CYS A 16 4.41 -0.42 -0.64
N GLY A 17 4.65 -0.34 -1.95
CA GLY A 17 4.79 0.92 -2.70
C GLY A 17 3.43 1.55 -3.03
N PRO A 18 3.38 2.74 -3.65
CA PRO A 18 2.14 3.31 -4.17
C PRO A 18 1.41 2.37 -5.14
N ALA A 19 2.15 1.64 -5.97
CA ALA A 19 1.57 0.65 -6.90
C ALA A 19 0.90 -0.53 -6.17
N GLY A 20 1.59 -1.12 -5.19
CA GLY A 20 1.05 -2.26 -4.44
C GLY A 20 -0.13 -1.87 -3.56
N LEU A 21 -0.07 -0.69 -2.92
CA LEU A 21 -1.18 -0.17 -2.14
C LEU A 21 -2.39 0.18 -3.02
N SER A 22 -2.16 0.78 -4.20
CA SER A 22 -3.23 1.03 -5.18
C SER A 22 -3.90 -0.25 -5.66
N ALA A 23 -3.12 -1.31 -5.91
CA ALA A 23 -3.64 -2.63 -6.23
C ALA A 23 -4.45 -3.22 -5.07
N ALA A 24 -3.95 -3.10 -3.83
CA ALA A 24 -4.64 -3.61 -2.63
C ALA A 24 -6.00 -2.94 -2.41
N VAL A 25 -6.08 -1.62 -2.55
CA VAL A 25 -7.34 -0.87 -2.46
C VAL A 25 -8.34 -1.38 -3.50
N ASN A 26 -7.90 -1.55 -4.75
CA ASN A 26 -8.77 -2.03 -5.82
C ASN A 26 -9.24 -3.49 -5.65
N ALA A 27 -8.38 -4.35 -5.11
CA ALA A 27 -8.71 -5.73 -4.77
C ALA A 27 -9.70 -5.79 -3.59
N ALA A 28 -9.48 -5.00 -2.54
CA ALA A 28 -10.35 -4.92 -1.38
C ALA A 28 -11.76 -4.41 -1.75
N ILE A 29 -11.86 -3.39 -2.62
CA ILE A 29 -13.16 -2.90 -3.17
C ILE A 29 -13.96 -4.03 -3.84
N ARG A 30 -13.27 -5.00 -4.44
CA ARG A 30 -13.87 -6.18 -5.10
C ARG A 30 -14.06 -7.38 -4.15
N LYS A 31 -13.93 -7.16 -2.84
CA LYS A 31 -14.11 -8.17 -1.78
C LYS A 31 -13.20 -9.40 -2.00
N LYS A 32 -11.95 -9.16 -2.37
CA LYS A 32 -10.92 -10.20 -2.47
C LYS A 32 -10.14 -10.31 -1.18
N ASP A 33 -9.92 -11.54 -0.73
CA ASP A 33 -9.02 -11.81 0.39
C ASP A 33 -7.58 -11.66 -0.09
N LEU A 34 -6.82 -10.77 0.52
CA LEU A 34 -5.49 -10.42 0.03
C LEU A 34 -4.45 -10.30 1.15
N VAL A 35 -3.20 -10.49 0.77
CA VAL A 35 -2.03 -10.24 1.62
C VAL A 35 -1.06 -9.30 0.92
N ILE A 36 -0.53 -8.33 1.67
CA ILE A 36 0.55 -7.44 1.21
C ILE A 36 1.82 -7.86 1.93
N LEU A 37 2.86 -8.17 1.16
CA LEU A 37 4.18 -8.53 1.67
C LEU A 37 5.13 -7.37 1.36
N GLY A 38 5.68 -6.74 2.39
CA GLY A 38 6.56 -5.58 2.24
C GLY A 38 7.47 -5.39 3.44
N SER A 39 8.30 -4.35 3.39
CA SER A 39 9.07 -3.91 4.54
C SER A 39 8.17 -3.27 5.60
N GLU A 40 8.59 -3.32 6.86
CA GLU A 40 7.90 -2.66 7.97
C GLU A 40 7.64 -1.17 7.68
N PHE A 41 8.66 -0.49 7.15
CA PHE A 41 8.52 0.86 6.64
C PHE A 41 8.16 0.84 5.15
N CYS A 42 6.89 1.04 4.84
CA CYS A 42 6.39 1.02 3.47
C CYS A 42 6.73 2.28 2.70
N SER A 43 7.09 2.13 1.41
CA SER A 43 7.43 3.25 0.51
C SER A 43 8.56 4.19 1.00
N PRO A 44 9.77 3.69 1.35
CA PRO A 44 10.87 4.54 1.83
C PRO A 44 11.32 5.61 0.84
N LYS A 45 11.18 5.35 -0.47
CA LYS A 45 11.48 6.35 -1.51
C LYS A 45 10.48 7.51 -1.50
N LEU A 46 9.21 7.23 -1.22
CA LEU A 46 8.18 8.25 -1.13
C LEU A 46 8.43 9.14 0.09
N HIS A 47 8.69 8.56 1.26
CA HIS A 47 9.03 9.27 2.50
C HIS A 47 10.10 10.35 2.32
N ARG A 48 11.15 10.04 1.53
CA ARG A 48 12.30 10.91 1.32
C ARG A 48 12.01 12.12 0.41
N ALA A 49 10.88 12.16 -0.28
CA ALA A 49 10.56 13.28 -1.15
C ALA A 49 10.26 14.52 -0.29
N PRO A 50 11.02 15.62 -0.42
CA PRO A 50 10.78 16.81 0.40
C PRO A 50 9.43 17.43 0.08
N HIS A 51 9.08 17.54 -1.21
CA HIS A 51 7.82 18.09 -1.72
C HIS A 51 7.41 17.35 -3.00
N ILE A 52 6.11 17.15 -3.17
CA ILE A 52 5.46 16.49 -4.30
C ILE A 52 4.37 17.42 -4.83
N ASN A 53 4.53 17.87 -6.07
CA ASN A 53 3.59 18.74 -6.77
C ASN A 53 2.99 18.08 -8.02
N ASN A 54 3.41 16.85 -8.32
CA ASN A 54 3.04 16.10 -9.52
C ASN A 54 2.11 14.92 -9.23
N TYR A 55 1.45 14.91 -8.07
CA TYR A 55 0.37 13.97 -7.78
C TYR A 55 -0.97 14.68 -7.95
N LEU A 56 -1.74 14.28 -8.97
CA LEU A 56 -2.98 14.97 -9.35
C LEU A 56 -3.96 15.01 -8.16
N GLY A 57 -4.54 16.19 -7.90
CA GLY A 57 -5.46 16.43 -6.79
C GLY A 57 -4.79 16.70 -5.44
N LEU A 58 -3.47 16.56 -5.33
CA LEU A 58 -2.70 16.82 -4.11
C LEU A 58 -1.49 17.74 -4.39
N PRO A 59 -1.71 19.05 -4.58
CA PRO A 59 -0.62 20.00 -4.69
C PRO A 59 0.07 20.22 -3.34
N ASN A 60 1.37 20.52 -3.36
CA ASN A 60 2.16 20.94 -2.21
C ASN A 60 2.12 19.97 -1.00
N VAL A 61 2.25 18.67 -1.26
CA VAL A 61 2.29 17.64 -0.21
C VAL A 61 3.72 17.11 -0.03
N SER A 62 4.16 16.84 1.20
CA SER A 62 5.44 16.18 1.42
C SER A 62 5.34 14.67 1.15
N GLY A 63 6.49 14.04 0.94
CA GLY A 63 6.55 12.59 0.78
C GLY A 63 6.01 11.82 1.99
N GLU A 64 6.26 12.31 3.21
CA GLU A 64 5.76 11.67 4.42
C GLU A 64 4.25 11.85 4.58
N GLN A 65 3.72 13.04 4.27
CA GLN A 65 2.28 13.27 4.29
C GLN A 65 1.55 12.34 3.32
N LEU A 66 2.06 12.18 2.09
CA LEU A 66 1.44 11.29 1.11
C LEU A 66 1.55 9.81 1.49
N ARG A 67 2.60 9.41 2.22
CA ARG A 67 2.80 8.03 2.67
C ARG A 67 1.84 7.64 3.81
N GLN A 68 1.46 8.60 4.64
CA GLN A 68 0.57 8.39 5.80
C GLN A 68 -0.92 8.57 5.47
N ALA A 69 -1.25 8.97 4.23
CA ALA A 69 -2.61 9.25 3.77
C ALA A 69 -3.33 7.98 3.28
#